data_AF-A0A2V6PZF3-F1
#
_entry.id   AF-A0A2V6PZF3-F1
#
_cell.length_a   1.000
_cell.length_b   1.000
_cell.length_c   1.000
_cell.angle_alpha   90.00
_cell.angle_beta   90.00
_cell.angle_gamma   90.00
#
_symmetry.space_group_name_H-M   'P 1'
#
loop_
_entity.id
_entity.type
_entity.pdbx_description
1 polymer ?
#
loop_
_entity_poly.entity_id
_entity_poly.type
_entity_poly.pdbx_seq_one_letter_code
_entity_poly.pdbx_strand_id
1 'polypeptide(L)'
;MDQSTELHLESPDVAARVRAIRSRLPGQMLQERLERAMLEHGPLYSLAEVRVRIGETLPWRFGYVRGAMLEPIENYRGPIPDPALLKFDDAQKSGLFTRFMVATPTYYQERQLDPWIVAEVTGTDRWAVIAQWE
;
A
#
# COMPACT_ATOMS: atom_id res chain seq x y z
N MET A 1 2.11 14.47 45.53
CA MET A 1 3.05 13.46 44.97
C MET A 1 2.22 12.25 44.65
N ASP A 2 1.99 11.98 43.38
CA ASP A 2 1.24 10.80 42.93
C ASP A 2 2.10 10.09 41.87
N GLN A 3 3.18 9.46 42.34
CA GLN A 3 4.17 8.74 41.52
C GLN A 3 3.76 7.27 41.27
N SER A 4 2.57 6.85 41.72
CA SER A 4 2.16 5.45 41.70
C SER A 4 1.61 4.96 40.36
N THR A 5 1.34 5.86 39.40
CA THR A 5 0.71 5.51 38.11
C THR A 5 1.72 5.30 36.97
N GLU A 6 2.97 5.76 37.11
CA GLU A 6 3.98 5.68 36.04
C GLU A 6 4.84 4.40 36.07
N LEU A 7 4.86 3.66 37.19
CA LEU A 7 5.86 2.61 37.45
C LEU A 7 5.51 1.19 36.98
N HIS A 8 4.45 0.97 36.18
CA HIS A 8 4.10 -0.39 35.71
C HIS A 8 4.12 -0.58 34.19
N LEU A 9 4.74 0.34 33.45
CA LEU A 9 5.00 0.19 32.01
C LEU A 9 6.34 -0.51 31.71
N GLU A 10 7.13 -0.85 32.74
CA GLU A 10 8.48 -1.41 32.58
C GLU A 10 8.53 -2.91 32.31
N SER A 11 7.42 -3.64 32.46
CA SER A 11 7.38 -5.05 32.04
C SER A 11 7.37 -5.12 30.51
N PRO A 12 8.29 -5.88 29.88
CA PRO A 12 8.34 -6.02 28.41
C PRO A 12 7.03 -6.57 27.82
N ASP A 13 6.27 -7.34 28.61
CA ASP A 13 4.94 -7.85 28.24
C ASP A 13 3.90 -6.72 28.14
N VAL A 14 3.91 -5.78 29.10
CA VAL A 14 3.01 -4.62 29.11
C VAL A 14 3.37 -3.69 27.96
N ALA A 15 4.66 -3.43 27.71
CA ALA A 15 5.11 -2.62 26.58
C ALA A 15 4.72 -3.24 25.23
N ALA A 16 4.89 -4.56 25.06
CA ALA A 16 4.47 -5.27 23.86
C ALA A 16 2.94 -5.20 23.66
N ARG A 17 2.17 -5.35 24.74
CA ARG A 17 0.72 -5.26 24.71
C ARG A 17 0.22 -3.84 24.41
N VAL A 18 0.83 -2.81 24.98
CA VAL A 18 0.52 -1.40 24.64
C VAL A 18 0.85 -1.13 23.17
N ARG A 19 1.98 -1.64 22.65
CA ARG A 19 2.33 -1.52 21.24
C ARG A 19 1.32 -2.22 20.33
N ALA A 20 0.85 -3.40 20.71
CA ALA A 20 -0.19 -4.14 20.00
C ALA A 20 -1.56 -3.42 20.02
N ILE A 21 -1.89 -2.69 21.08
CA ILE A 21 -3.08 -1.84 21.14
C ILE A 21 -2.90 -0.62 20.22
N ARG A 22 -1.76 0.07 20.30
CA ARG A 22 -1.46 1.24 19.47
C ARG A 22 -1.43 0.90 17.98
N SER A 23 -0.92 -0.26 17.59
CA SER A 23 -0.87 -0.69 16.18
C SER A 23 -2.26 -0.87 15.57
N ARG A 24 -3.27 -1.21 16.38
CA ARG A 24 -4.68 -1.31 15.98
C ARG A 24 -5.38 0.05 15.92
N LEU A 25 -4.85 1.07 16.58
CA LEU A 25 -5.41 2.41 16.58
C LEU A 25 -4.80 3.22 15.42
N PRO A 26 -5.60 3.65 14.43
CA PRO A 26 -5.08 4.17 13.17
C PRO A 26 -4.14 5.38 13.33
N GLY A 27 -4.38 6.25 14.32
CA GLY A 27 -3.57 7.46 14.56
C GLY A 27 -2.37 7.30 15.49
N GLN A 28 -2.25 6.21 16.26
CA GLN A 28 -1.22 6.10 17.31
C GLN A 28 0.14 5.61 16.80
N MET A 29 0.20 5.06 15.59
CA MET A 29 1.41 4.51 14.97
C MET A 29 1.54 4.94 13.51
N LEU A 30 0.91 6.06 13.13
CA LEU A 30 0.82 6.49 11.74
C LEU A 30 2.19 6.71 11.10
N GLN A 31 3.06 7.44 11.81
CA GLN A 31 4.41 7.75 11.34
C GLN A 31 5.27 6.49 11.21
N GLU A 32 5.30 5.64 12.24
CA GLU A 32 6.03 4.37 12.19
C GLU A 32 5.53 3.47 11.04
N ARG A 33 4.21 3.45 10.78
CA ARG A 33 3.61 2.68 9.70
C ARG A 33 4.04 3.21 8.33
N LEU A 34 4.04 4.53 8.14
CA LEU A 34 4.51 5.17 6.91
C LEU A 34 6.00 4.89 6.67
N GLU A 35 6.84 5.08 7.69
CA GLU A 35 8.28 4.80 7.61
C GLU A 35 8.57 3.34 7.27
N ARG A 36 7.84 2.42 7.93
CA ARG A 36 7.99 0.99 7.65
C ARG A 36 7.51 0.63 6.25
N ALA A 37 6.37 1.15 5.80
CA ALA A 37 5.91 0.94 4.43
C ALA A 37 6.89 1.51 3.39
N MET A 38 7.51 2.66 3.68
CA MET A 38 8.54 3.24 2.82
C MET A 38 9.81 2.38 2.74
N LEU A 39 10.20 1.78 3.87
CA LEU A 39 11.36 0.90 3.95
C LEU A 39 11.13 -0.42 3.19
N GLU A 40 9.93 -1.00 3.31
CA GLU A 40 9.60 -2.30 2.73
C GLU A 40 9.22 -2.21 1.23
N HIS A 41 8.55 -1.13 0.81
CA HIS A 41 7.96 -1.01 -0.53
C HIS A 41 8.40 0.23 -1.32
N GLY A 42 9.32 1.03 -0.78
CA GLY A 42 9.82 2.23 -1.44
C GLY A 42 8.87 3.43 -1.32
N PRO A 43 8.97 4.42 -2.23
CA PRO A 43 8.23 5.67 -2.06
C PRO A 43 6.71 5.45 -2.03
N LEU A 44 6.04 6.24 -1.20
CA LEU A 44 4.58 6.26 -1.10
C LEU A 44 4.02 7.42 -1.90
N TYR A 45 2.87 7.19 -2.53
CA TYR A 45 2.25 8.11 -3.46
C TYR A 45 0.80 8.40 -3.05
N SER A 46 0.27 9.54 -3.47
CA SER A 46 -1.18 9.71 -3.56
C SER A 46 -1.74 8.83 -4.69
N LEU A 47 -3.04 8.56 -4.64
CA LEU A 47 -3.69 7.76 -5.70
C LEU A 47 -3.60 8.43 -7.09
N ALA A 48 -3.55 9.76 -7.14
CA ALA A 48 -3.38 10.52 -8.38
C ALA A 48 -1.97 10.31 -8.96
N GLU A 49 -0.93 10.37 -8.12
CA GLU A 49 0.46 10.12 -8.52
C GLU A 49 0.63 8.67 -8.99
N VAL A 50 -0.01 7.70 -8.34
CA VAL A 50 -0.03 6.30 -8.81
C VAL A 50 -0.57 6.20 -10.24
N ARG A 51 -1.70 6.85 -10.54
CA ARG A 51 -2.31 6.83 -11.88
C ARG A 51 -1.40 7.44 -12.95
N VAL A 52 -0.74 8.54 -12.63
CA VAL A 52 0.21 9.20 -13.53
C VAL A 52 1.40 8.28 -13.79
N ARG A 53 2.04 7.79 -12.72
CA ARG A 53 3.25 6.95 -12.80
C ARG A 53 3.00 5.67 -13.61
N ILE A 54 1.87 5.00 -13.38
CA ILE A 54 1.51 3.79 -14.12
C ILE A 54 1.16 4.14 -15.56
N GLY A 55 0.52 5.28 -15.83
CA GLY A 55 0.32 5.74 -17.20
C GLY A 55 1.64 6.04 -17.93
N GLU A 56 2.67 6.50 -17.22
CA GLU A 56 3.97 6.83 -17.80
C GLU A 56 4.78 5.61 -18.27
N THR A 57 4.42 4.40 -17.86
CA THR A 57 5.02 3.15 -18.37
C THR A 57 4.66 2.91 -19.82
N LEU A 58 3.53 3.48 -20.28
CA LEU A 58 3.11 3.39 -21.67
C LEU A 58 3.95 4.35 -22.53
N PRO A 59 4.34 3.91 -23.75
CA PRO A 59 5.00 4.76 -24.73
C PRO A 59 4.22 6.07 -24.95
N TRP A 60 4.93 7.15 -25.22
CA TRP A 60 4.24 8.38 -25.59
C TRP A 60 3.68 8.26 -27.02
N ARG A 61 2.41 8.66 -27.22
CA ARG A 61 1.74 8.71 -28.53
C ARG A 61 1.07 10.06 -28.68
N PHE A 62 1.33 10.76 -29.79
CA PHE A 62 0.73 12.06 -30.06
C PHE A 62 -0.80 11.95 -30.10
N GLY A 63 -1.48 12.83 -29.36
CA GLY A 63 -2.94 12.80 -29.27
C GLY A 63 -3.49 11.58 -28.52
N TYR A 64 -2.75 11.03 -27.55
CA TYR A 64 -3.27 10.03 -26.60
C TYR A 64 -3.05 10.45 -25.14
N VAL A 65 -4.10 10.32 -24.31
CA VAL A 65 -4.02 10.55 -22.86
C VAL A 65 -3.72 9.24 -22.15
N ARG A 66 -2.59 9.22 -21.44
CA ARG A 66 -2.14 8.09 -20.60
C ARG A 66 -2.72 8.21 -19.20
N GLY A 67 -2.96 7.07 -18.57
CA GLY A 67 -3.40 7.00 -17.19
C GLY A 67 -3.43 5.55 -16.71
N ALA A 68 -4.19 5.30 -15.65
CA ALA A 68 -4.44 3.95 -15.16
C ALA A 68 -5.88 3.80 -14.70
N MET A 69 -6.47 2.65 -15.01
CA MET A 69 -7.71 2.19 -14.41
C MET A 69 -7.38 1.45 -13.12
N LEU A 70 -8.13 1.74 -12.07
CA LEU A 70 -7.99 1.10 -10.76
C LEU A 70 -9.24 0.28 -10.46
N GLU A 71 -9.04 -0.94 -9.99
CA GLU A 71 -10.11 -1.78 -9.45
C GLU A 71 -9.63 -2.51 -8.19
N PRO A 72 -10.53 -2.81 -7.23
CA PRO A 72 -10.19 -3.67 -6.10
C PRO A 72 -9.65 -5.02 -6.58
N ILE A 73 -8.63 -5.55 -5.91
CA ILE A 73 -7.98 -6.81 -6.32
C ILE A 73 -8.97 -7.98 -6.34
N GLU A 74 -9.98 -7.95 -5.48
CA GLU A 74 -11.03 -8.96 -5.40
C GLU A 74 -11.94 -9.00 -6.63
N ASN A 75 -12.01 -7.89 -7.38
CA ASN A 75 -12.82 -7.76 -8.59
C ASN A 75 -12.03 -8.05 -9.87
N TYR A 76 -10.70 -8.10 -9.79
CA TYR A 76 -9.83 -8.31 -10.93
C TYR A 76 -9.99 -9.73 -11.49
N ARG A 77 -10.34 -9.83 -12.77
CA ARG A 77 -10.65 -11.10 -13.45
C ARG A 77 -9.49 -11.71 -14.24
N GLY A 78 -8.43 -10.94 -14.47
CA GLY A 78 -7.26 -11.42 -15.20
C GLY A 78 -6.38 -12.33 -14.35
N PRO A 79 -5.52 -13.16 -14.96
CA PRO A 79 -4.52 -13.90 -14.20
C PRO A 79 -3.51 -12.92 -13.56
N ILE A 80 -3.17 -13.19 -12.30
CA ILE A 80 -2.09 -12.52 -11.58
C ILE A 80 -0.87 -13.45 -11.62
N PRO A 81 0.30 -13.01 -12.12
CA PRO A 81 1.52 -13.79 -12.12
C PRO A 81 1.94 -14.22 -10.71
N ASP A 82 2.46 -15.44 -10.57
CA ASP A 82 2.90 -15.99 -9.28
C ASP A 82 3.86 -15.05 -8.52
N PRO A 83 4.87 -14.40 -9.15
CA PRO A 83 5.75 -13.49 -8.43
C PRO A 83 5.02 -12.28 -7.83
N ALA A 84 3.95 -11.82 -8.47
CA ALA A 84 3.13 -10.72 -7.97
C ALA A 84 2.20 -11.18 -6.83
N LEU A 85 1.67 -12.40 -6.90
CA LEU A 85 0.88 -13.00 -5.82
C LEU A 85 1.70 -13.18 -4.54
N LEU A 86 2.97 -13.58 -4.65
CA LEU A 86 3.85 -13.73 -3.50
C LEU A 86 4.10 -12.36 -2.81
N LYS A 87 4.41 -11.32 -3.59
CA LYS A 87 4.58 -9.96 -3.06
C LYS A 87 3.30 -9.43 -2.42
N PHE A 88 2.14 -9.75 -2.99
CA PHE A 88 0.85 -9.42 -2.41
C PHE A 88 0.62 -10.13 -1.07
N ASP A 89 0.90 -11.42 -0.98
CA ASP A 89 0.75 -12.20 0.26
C ASP A 89 1.67 -11.68 1.38
N ASP A 90 2.93 -11.35 1.05
CA ASP A 90 3.87 -10.72 1.98
C ASP A 90 3.36 -9.36 2.47
N ALA A 91 2.87 -8.51 1.55
CA ALA A 91 2.30 -7.22 1.88
C ALA A 91 1.04 -7.36 2.75
N GLN A 92 0.19 -8.34 2.50
CA GLN A 92 -1.01 -8.61 3.30
C GLN A 92 -0.64 -9.07 4.72
N LYS A 93 0.35 -9.97 4.83
CA LYS A 93 0.85 -10.47 6.13
C LYS A 93 1.55 -9.41 6.97
N SER A 94 2.09 -8.35 6.34
CA SER A 94 2.73 -7.24 7.06
C SER A 94 1.78 -6.49 8.01
N GLY A 95 0.47 -6.49 7.71
CA GLY A 95 -0.55 -5.71 8.42
C GLY A 95 -0.46 -4.20 8.21
N LEU A 96 0.36 -3.72 7.27
CA LEU A 96 0.55 -2.29 6.98
C LEU A 96 -0.55 -1.69 6.12
N PHE A 97 -1.27 -2.51 5.36
CA PHE A 97 -2.20 -2.07 4.32
C PHE A 97 -3.65 -2.42 4.62
N THR A 98 -4.57 -1.60 4.11
CA THR A 98 -6.04 -1.78 4.30
C THR A 98 -6.78 -2.08 3.01
N ARG A 99 -6.27 -1.63 1.86
CA ARG A 99 -6.91 -1.83 0.56
C ARG A 99 -5.86 -2.17 -0.47
N PHE A 100 -6.17 -3.14 -1.32
CA PHE A 100 -5.34 -3.52 -2.46
C PHE A 100 -6.12 -3.27 -3.74
N MET A 101 -5.45 -2.68 -4.74
CA MET A 101 -6.02 -2.44 -6.05
C MET A 101 -5.10 -2.97 -7.14
N VAL A 102 -5.71 -3.47 -8.20
CA VAL A 102 -5.03 -3.70 -9.47
C VAL A 102 -5.14 -2.43 -10.29
N ALA A 103 -3.99 -1.93 -10.71
CA ALA A 103 -3.84 -0.74 -11.50
C ALA A 103 -3.35 -1.12 -12.90
N THR A 104 -4.23 -0.98 -13.89
CA THR A 104 -3.93 -1.31 -15.28
C THR A 104 -3.65 -0.03 -16.07
N PRO A 105 -2.50 0.10 -16.74
CA PRO A 105 -2.23 1.25 -17.61
C PRO A 105 -3.31 1.40 -18.68
N THR A 106 -3.62 2.63 -19.09
CA THR A 106 -4.64 2.90 -20.12
C THR A 106 -4.23 3.97 -21.11
N TYR A 107 -4.69 3.85 -22.35
CA TYR A 107 -4.88 4.96 -23.29
C TYR A 107 -6.37 5.27 -23.40
N TYR A 108 -6.80 6.52 -23.15
CA TYR A 108 -8.22 6.91 -23.27
C TYR A 108 -9.21 5.92 -22.62
N GLN A 109 -8.85 5.33 -21.47
CA GLN A 109 -9.58 4.28 -20.72
C GLN A 109 -9.49 2.85 -21.27
N GLU A 110 -8.88 2.63 -22.43
CA GLU A 110 -8.58 1.29 -22.93
C GLU A 110 -7.42 0.69 -22.15
N ARG A 111 -7.70 -0.42 -21.44
CA ARG A 111 -6.71 -1.17 -20.66
C ARG A 111 -5.61 -1.73 -21.56
N GLN A 112 -4.39 -1.57 -21.11
CA GLN A 112 -3.19 -2.11 -21.72
C GLN A 112 -2.64 -3.28 -20.89
N LEU A 113 -1.56 -3.88 -21.36
CA LEU A 113 -0.85 -4.94 -20.65
C LEU A 113 -0.11 -4.40 -19.41
N ASP A 114 0.49 -5.32 -18.68
CA ASP A 114 1.35 -5.10 -17.52
C ASP A 114 0.70 -4.33 -16.35
N PRO A 115 -0.39 -4.87 -15.75
CA PRO A 115 -0.97 -4.35 -14.52
C PRO A 115 -0.02 -4.35 -13.32
N TRP A 116 -0.42 -3.59 -12.30
CA TRP A 116 0.33 -3.39 -11.07
C TRP A 116 -0.57 -3.70 -9.87
N ILE A 117 -0.02 -4.19 -8.77
CA ILE A 117 -0.70 -4.19 -7.47
C ILE A 117 -0.21 -2.98 -6.69
N VAL A 118 -1.16 -2.20 -6.20
CA VAL A 118 -0.91 -1.08 -5.30
C VAL A 118 -1.74 -1.25 -4.03
N ALA A 119 -1.23 -0.74 -2.91
CA ALA A 119 -1.90 -0.90 -1.63
C ALA A 119 -1.89 0.38 -0.80
N GLU A 120 -3.03 0.68 -0.15
CA GLU A 120 -3.17 1.83 0.73
C GLU A 120 -2.68 1.51 2.14
N VAL A 121 -1.76 2.34 2.64
CA VAL A 121 -1.26 2.26 4.01
C VAL A 121 -2.39 2.58 4.98
N THR A 122 -2.64 1.67 5.92
CA THR A 122 -3.73 1.74 6.89
C THR A 122 -3.80 3.09 7.61
N GLY A 123 -4.98 3.71 7.57
CA GLY A 123 -5.25 4.98 8.25
C GLY A 123 -4.67 6.22 7.56
N THR A 124 -4.27 6.09 6.29
CA THR A 124 -3.72 7.18 5.45
C THR A 124 -4.43 7.24 4.10
N ASP A 125 -4.05 8.20 3.27
CA ASP A 125 -4.36 8.29 1.84
C ASP A 125 -3.13 7.97 0.95
N ARG A 126 -2.12 7.30 1.52
CA ARG A 126 -0.84 6.98 0.88
C ARG A 126 -0.79 5.55 0.37
N TRP A 127 -0.28 5.39 -0.84
CA TRP A 127 -0.29 4.16 -1.61
C TRP A 127 1.13 3.71 -1.92
N ALA A 128 1.42 2.44 -1.68
CA ALA A 128 2.65 1.77 -2.09
C ALA A 128 2.43 1.00 -3.40
N VAL A 129 3.49 0.86 -4.19
CA VAL A 129 3.55 -0.12 -5.27
C VAL A 129 4.03 -1.44 -4.68
N ILE A 130 3.22 -2.48 -4.80
CA ILE A 130 3.53 -3.81 -4.26
C ILE A 130 4.19 -4.69 -5.31
N ALA A 131 3.63 -4.71 -6.52
CA ALA A 131 4.14 -5.50 -7.62
C ALA A 131 3.78 -4.86 -8.97
N GLN A 132 4.60 -5.15 -9.98
CA GLN A 132 4.33 -4.90 -11.39
C GLN A 132 4.36 -6.26 -12.10
N TRP A 133 3.51 -6.47 -13.10
CA TRP A 133 3.60 -7.65 -13.95
C TRP A 133 4.85 -7.47 -14.81
N GLU A 134 5.78 -8.44 -14.71
CA GLU A 134 6.95 -8.51 -15.59
C GLU A 134 6.61 -9.15 -16.93
#